data_AF-A0AAU8M2S7-F1
#
_entry.id   AF-A0AAU8M2S7-F1
#
_cell.length_a   1.000
_cell.length_b   1.000
_cell.length_c   1.000
_cell.angle_alpha   90.00
_cell.angle_beta   90.00
_cell.angle_gamma   90.00
#
_symmetry.space_group_name_H-M   'P 1'
#
loop_
_entity.id
_entity.type
_entity.pdbx_description
1 polymer ?
#
loop_
_entity_poly.entity_id
_entity_poly.type
_entity_poly.pdbx_seq_one_letter_code
_entity_poly.pdbx_strand_id
1 'polypeptide(L)'
;MTFFLAGSFFLLFAPRCSLYSYYKMEKKSNRLVEENKRLLEEKAALEKEIDLLLHDKEYLEKIAREKYGMLKKNEEVYYLDPKAKKK
;
A
#
# COMPACT_ATOMS: atom_id res chain seq x y z
N MET A 1 28.21 -23.82 -41.98
CA MET A 1 28.17 -22.36 -41.72
C MET A 1 26.78 -21.90 -41.26
N THR A 2 25.71 -22.21 -42.01
CA THR A 2 24.32 -21.83 -41.71
C THR A 2 23.78 -22.35 -40.37
N PHE A 3 24.13 -23.59 -40.00
CA PHE A 3 23.73 -24.18 -38.71
C PHE A 3 24.33 -23.46 -37.48
N PHE A 4 25.54 -22.92 -37.59
CA PHE A 4 26.17 -22.17 -36.50
C PHE A 4 25.53 -20.79 -36.30
N LEU A 5 25.17 -20.12 -37.40
CA LEU A 5 24.42 -18.85 -37.36
C LEU A 5 23.00 -19.04 -36.80
N ALA A 6 22.31 -20.11 -37.21
CA ALA A 6 20.99 -20.45 -36.68
C ALA A 6 21.02 -20.82 -35.19
N GLY A 7 22.03 -21.57 -34.75
CA GLY A 7 22.25 -21.89 -33.33
C GLY A 7 22.53 -20.65 -32.48
N SER A 8 23.35 -19.72 -32.99
CA SER A 8 23.62 -18.44 -32.31
C SER A 8 22.40 -17.54 -32.22
N PHE A 9 21.57 -17.49 -33.27
CA PHE A 9 20.32 -16.73 -33.26
C PHE A 9 19.29 -17.36 -32.30
N PHE A 10 19.22 -18.69 -32.23
CA PHE A 10 18.37 -19.40 -31.29
C PHE A 10 18.79 -19.17 -29.83
N LEU A 11 20.09 -19.08 -29.53
CA LEU A 11 20.57 -18.76 -28.18
C LEU A 11 20.23 -17.32 -27.75
N LEU A 12 20.24 -16.37 -28.68
CA LEU A 12 19.84 -14.98 -28.42
C LEU A 12 18.31 -14.82 -28.31
N PHE A 13 17.54 -15.61 -29.07
CA PHE A 13 16.07 -15.58 -29.08
C PHE A 13 15.43 -16.53 -28.06
N ALA A 14 16.19 -17.45 -27.44
CA ALA A 14 15.68 -18.39 -26.44
C ALA A 14 15.27 -17.61 -25.16
N PRO A 15 13.96 -17.54 -24.85
CA PRO A 15 13.43 -16.66 -23.80
C PRO A 15 13.85 -17.07 -22.37
N ARG A 16 14.45 -18.26 -22.20
CA ARG A 16 14.78 -18.86 -20.91
C ARG A 16 16.25 -18.73 -20.50
N CYS A 17 17.17 -18.43 -21.42
CA CYS A 17 18.60 -18.22 -21.14
C CYS A 17 19.09 -16.78 -21.37
N SER A 18 18.21 -15.85 -21.76
CA SER A 18 18.61 -14.46 -21.92
C SER A 18 19.00 -13.84 -20.57
N LEU A 19 20.17 -13.20 -20.51
CA LEU A 19 20.66 -12.40 -19.36
C LEU A 19 19.63 -11.37 -18.86
N TYR A 20 18.74 -10.92 -19.75
CA TYR A 20 17.62 -10.04 -19.39
C TYR A 20 16.66 -10.67 -18.39
N SER A 21 16.43 -11.98 -18.50
CA SER A 21 15.54 -12.69 -17.57
C SER A 21 16.14 -12.73 -16.16
N TYR A 22 17.45 -12.94 -16.04
CA TYR A 22 18.19 -12.90 -14.78
C TYR A 22 18.12 -11.52 -14.12
N TYR A 23 18.44 -10.45 -14.87
CA TYR A 23 18.34 -9.08 -14.37
C TYR A 23 16.91 -8.72 -13.94
N LYS A 24 15.89 -9.19 -14.68
CA LYS A 24 14.48 -9.01 -14.31
C LYS A 24 14.15 -9.74 -13.00
N MET A 25 14.70 -10.93 -12.76
CA MET A 25 14.49 -11.67 -11.51
C MET A 25 15.19 -11.00 -10.32
N GLU A 26 16.43 -10.53 -10.51
CA GLU A 26 17.16 -9.79 -9.48
C GLU A 26 16.41 -8.50 -9.09
N LYS A 27 15.94 -7.72 -10.07
CA LYS A 27 15.15 -6.52 -9.81
C LYS A 27 13.83 -6.83 -9.11
N LYS A 28 13.17 -7.95 -9.44
CA LYS A 28 11.96 -8.40 -8.75
C LYS A 28 12.27 -8.78 -7.30
N SER A 29 13.36 -9.50 -7.06
CA SER A 29 13.78 -9.88 -5.72
C SER A 29 14.05 -8.65 -4.86
N ASN A 30 14.82 -7.68 -5.38
CA ASN A 30 15.09 -6.43 -4.65
C ASN A 30 13.81 -5.64 -4.35
N ARG A 31 12.88 -5.53 -5.32
CA ARG A 31 11.56 -4.91 -5.09
C ARG A 31 10.77 -5.62 -4.00
N LEU A 32 10.72 -6.95 -4.03
CA LEU A 32 9.99 -7.73 -3.01
C LEU A 32 10.61 -7.56 -1.62
N VAL A 33 11.95 -7.49 -1.52
CA VAL A 33 12.62 -7.21 -0.24
C VAL A 33 12.28 -5.82 0.28
N GLU A 34 12.26 -4.82 -0.58
CA GLU A 34 11.92 -3.44 -0.22
C GLU A 34 10.45 -3.32 0.18
N GLU A 35 9.53 -3.96 -0.57
CA GLU A 35 8.12 -4.05 -0.22
C GLU A 35 7.91 -4.76 1.12
N ASN A 36 8.64 -5.85 1.38
CA ASN A 36 8.55 -6.57 2.65
C ASN A 36 9.01 -5.69 3.82
N LYS A 37 10.12 -4.96 3.67
CA LYS A 37 10.58 -3.99 4.68
C LYS A 37 9.53 -2.92 4.94
N ARG A 38 8.97 -2.32 3.88
CA ARG A 38 7.93 -1.29 4.02
C ARG A 38 6.69 -1.84 4.74
N LEU A 39 6.24 -3.03 4.38
CA LEU A 39 5.10 -3.69 5.04
C LEU A 39 5.37 -4.02 6.51
N LEU A 40 6.61 -4.39 6.87
CA LEU A 40 7.00 -4.61 8.26
C LEU A 40 7.00 -3.31 9.07
N GLU A 41 7.47 -2.21 8.49
CA GLU A 41 7.42 -0.88 9.10
C GLU A 41 5.97 -0.39 9.28
N GLU A 42 5.13 -0.53 8.24
CA GLU A 42 3.70 -0.22 8.29
C GLU A 42 2.98 -1.06 9.36
N LYS A 43 3.28 -2.37 9.43
CA LYS A 43 2.74 -3.25 10.45
C LYS A 43 3.11 -2.77 11.86
N ALA A 44 4.39 -2.45 12.11
CA ALA A 44 4.83 -1.99 13.41
C ALA A 44 4.21 -0.64 13.80
N ALA A 45 3.98 0.26 12.83
CA ALA A 45 3.28 1.51 13.06
C ALA A 45 1.79 1.29 13.41
N LEU A 46 1.11 0.40 12.67
CA LEU A 46 -0.29 0.05 12.90
C LEU A 46 -0.47 -0.65 14.25
N GLU A 47 0.42 -1.56 14.64
CA GLU A 47 0.38 -2.21 15.95
C GLU A 47 0.48 -1.20 17.10
N LYS A 48 1.35 -0.18 16.95
CA LYS A 48 1.42 0.94 17.91
C LYS A 48 0.14 1.77 17.92
N GLU A 49 -0.44 2.07 16.75
CA GLU A 49 -1.70 2.82 16.68
C GLU A 49 -2.84 2.04 17.35
N ILE A 50 -2.91 0.72 17.14
CA ILE A 50 -3.88 -0.17 17.81
C ILE A 50 -3.67 -0.13 19.33
N ASP A 51 -2.43 -0.24 19.80
CA ASP A 51 -2.14 -0.20 21.23
C ASP A 51 -2.60 1.11 21.88
N LEU A 52 -2.32 2.24 21.22
CA LEU A 52 -2.79 3.56 21.66
C LEU A 52 -4.31 3.66 21.67
N LEU A 53 -4.99 3.15 20.63
CA LEU A 53 -6.46 3.17 20.56
C LEU A 53 -7.13 2.29 21.62
N LEU A 54 -6.48 1.19 22.03
CA LEU A 54 -7.01 0.27 23.02
C LEU A 54 -6.79 0.77 24.46
N HIS A 55 -5.62 1.35 24.74
CA HIS A 55 -5.24 1.74 26.09
C HIS A 55 -5.54 3.21 26.41
N ASP A 56 -5.61 4.09 25.40
CA ASP A 56 -5.91 5.52 25.58
C ASP A 56 -7.31 5.85 25.04
N LYS A 57 -8.25 5.98 25.99
CA LYS A 57 -9.64 6.30 25.72
C LYS A 57 -9.83 7.72 25.17
N GLU A 58 -9.00 8.67 25.56
CA GLU A 58 -9.07 10.05 25.06
C GLU A 58 -8.59 10.12 23.61
N TYR A 59 -7.49 9.43 23.31
CA TYR A 59 -6.99 9.30 21.94
C TYR A 59 -8.01 8.65 21.01
N LEU A 60 -8.66 7.57 21.45
CA LEU A 60 -9.74 6.92 20.70
C LEU A 60 -10.91 7.85 20.43
N GLU A 61 -11.38 8.60 21.44
CA GLU A 61 -12.49 9.56 21.28
C GLU A 61 -12.14 10.67 20.29
N LYS A 62 -10.89 11.16 20.33
CA LYS A 62 -10.37 12.14 19.37
C LYS A 62 -10.39 11.60 17.95
N ILE A 63 -9.85 10.41 17.72
CA ILE A 63 -9.81 9.78 16.38
C ILE A 63 -11.22 9.48 15.86
N ALA A 64 -12.13 9.01 16.73
CA ALA A 64 -13.52 8.75 16.36
C ALA A 64 -14.24 10.03 15.88
N ARG A 65 -13.99 11.17 16.55
CA ARG A 65 -14.54 12.47 16.12
C ARG A 65 -13.87 13.02 14.86
N GLU A 66 -12.53 13.00 14.81
CA GLU A 66 -11.78 13.65 13.72
C GLU A 66 -11.78 12.84 12.42
N LYS A 67 -11.48 11.53 12.47
CA LYS A 67 -11.43 10.68 11.26
C LYS A 67 -12.82 10.21 10.82
N TYR A 68 -13.72 9.92 11.77
CA TYR A 68 -14.99 9.24 11.47
C TYR A 68 -16.24 10.09 11.73
N GLY A 69 -16.09 11.31 12.28
CA GLY A 69 -17.23 12.18 12.57
C GLY A 69 -18.22 11.59 13.57
N MET A 70 -17.78 10.64 14.40
CA MET A 70 -18.65 9.97 15.36
C MET A 70 -19.03 10.93 16.49
N LEU A 71 -20.31 10.91 16.85
CA LEU A 71 -20.90 11.75 17.88
C LEU A 71 -21.22 10.92 19.12
N LYS A 72 -21.20 11.55 20.30
CA LYS A 72 -21.77 10.91 21.49
C LYS A 72 -23.28 10.74 21.31
N LYS A 73 -23.88 9.80 22.06
CA LYS A 73 -25.33 9.53 22.02
C LYS A 73 -26.21 10.77 22.28
N ASN A 74 -25.66 11.82 22.89
CA ASN A 74 -26.37 13.05 23.23
C ASN A 74 -25.92 14.26 22.38
N GLU A 75 -25.16 14.05 21.30
CA GLU A 75 -24.68 15.09 20.39
C GLU A 75 -25.41 14.98 19.05
N GLU A 76 -25.93 16.10 18.53
CA GLU A 76 -26.58 16.20 17.22
C GLU A 76 -25.76 17.12 16.28
N VAL A 77 -25.56 16.71 15.03
CA VAL A 77 -24.92 17.53 14.01
C VAL A 77 -25.97 18.20 13.13
N TYR A 78 -25.93 19.52 13.10
CA TYR A 78 -26.77 20.34 12.22
C TYR A 78 -26.03 20.63 10.92
N TYR A 79 -26.45 20.01 9.83
CA TYR A 79 -26.02 20.39 8.49
C TYR A 79 -26.85 21.59 8.01
N LEU A 80 -26.25 22.77 8.02
CA LEU A 80 -26.88 23.98 7.51
C LEU A 80 -26.77 23.99 5.98
N ASP A 81 -27.87 23.67 5.28
CA ASP A 81 -27.93 23.86 3.82
C ASP A 81 -28.09 25.36 3.50
N PRO A 82 -27.09 26.00 2.85
CA PRO A 82 -27.15 27.43 2.51
C PRO A 82 -28.29 27.77 1.53
N LYS A 83 -28.92 26.78 0.88
CA LYS A 83 -30.02 27.01 -0.08
C LYS A 83 -31.40 27.12 0.56
N ALA A 84 -31.56 26.75 1.83
CA ALA A 84 -32.85 26.77 2.52
C ALA A 84 -33.39 28.19 2.81
N LYS A 85 -32.56 29.24 2.71
CA LYS A 85 -32.96 30.64 2.94
C LYS A 85 -33.59 31.35 1.73
N LYS A 86 -33.80 30.67 0.60
CA LYS A 86 -34.50 31.24 -0.57
C LYS A 86 -35.91 30.69 -0.71
N LYS A 87 -36.82 31.14 0.17
CA LYS A 87 -38.26 31.13 -0.07
C LYS A 87 -38.86 32.39 0.55
#